data_AF-Q866N1-F1
#
_entry.id   AF-Q866N1-F1
#
_cell.length_a   1.000
_cell.length_b   1.000
_cell.length_c   1.000
_cell.angle_alpha   90.00
_cell.angle_beta   90.00
_cell.angle_gamma   90.00
#
_symmetry.space_group_name_H-M   'P 1'
#
loop_
_entity.id
_entity.type
_entity.pdbx_description
1 polymer ?
#
loop_
_entity_poly.entity_id
_entity_poly.type
_entity_poly.pdbx_seq_one_letter_code
_entity_poly.pdbx_strand_id
1 'polypeptide(L)'
;QQEGIITVTDRKGNNSWVLLSALKYPANIAVDPGSKFYVLVFRGGCSLHRADLGGMEVKLLLETSEKIAAVSLDMLDKRLFWI
;
A
#
# COMPACT_ATOMS: atom_id res chain seq x y z
N GLN A 1 2.57 -17.21 12.61
CA GLN A 1 2.38 -16.62 11.26
C GLN A 1 3.26 -15.40 11.18
N GLN A 2 3.98 -15.18 10.08
CA GLN A 2 4.90 -14.04 9.97
C GLN A 2 4.14 -12.80 9.52
N GLU A 3 4.09 -11.80 10.38
CA GLU A 3 3.52 -10.48 10.05
C GLU A 3 4.55 -9.64 9.30
N GLY A 4 4.08 -8.90 8.30
CA GLY A 4 4.89 -7.98 7.52
C GLY A 4 4.81 -6.54 8.03
N ILE A 5 5.79 -5.74 7.62
CA ILE A 5 5.86 -4.30 7.88
C ILE A 5 6.02 -3.54 6.57
N ILE A 6 5.54 -2.30 6.55
CA ILE A 6 5.89 -1.32 5.54
C ILE A 6 6.70 -0.23 6.23
N THR A 7 7.89 0.03 5.72
CA THR A 7 8.77 1.09 6.19
C THR A 7 8.83 2.22 5.18
N VAL A 8 9.02 3.43 5.67
CA VAL A 8 9.32 4.62 4.87
C VAL A 8 10.73 5.06 5.23
N THR A 9 11.48 5.48 4.23
CA THR A 9 12.82 6.05 4.40
C THR A 9 13.01 7.20 3.44
N ASP A 10 13.91 8.13 3.76
CA ASP A 10 14.28 9.20 2.84
C ASP A 10 15.01 8.65 1.61
N ARG A 11 15.15 9.47 0.55
CA ARG A 11 15.84 9.06 -0.70
C ARG A 11 17.32 8.67 -0.51
N LYS A 12 17.93 9.03 0.62
CA LYS A 12 19.30 8.66 1.00
C LYS A 12 19.35 7.42 1.90
N GLY A 13 18.21 6.93 2.39
CA GLY A 13 18.08 5.77 3.26
C GLY A 13 18.32 6.02 4.76
N ASN A 14 18.43 7.28 5.20
CA ASN A 14 18.94 7.58 6.54
C ASN A 14 17.86 7.64 7.63
N ASN A 15 16.68 8.17 7.30
CA ASN A 15 15.60 8.39 8.25
C ASN A 15 14.48 7.37 8.06
N SER A 16 14.70 6.13 8.51
CA SER A 16 13.72 5.05 8.35
C SER A 16 12.77 4.94 9.54
N TRP A 17 11.47 4.77 9.29
CA TRP A 17 10.48 4.44 10.33
C TRP A 17 9.45 3.42 9.82
N VAL A 18 8.78 2.74 10.75
CA VAL A 18 7.69 1.83 10.44
C VAL A 18 6.42 2.65 10.20
N LEU A 19 5.84 2.51 9.00
CA LEU A 19 4.59 3.16 8.62
C LEU A 19 3.38 2.30 9.00
N LEU A 20 3.45 1.00 8.67
CA LEU A 20 2.41 0.03 8.98
C LEU A 20 3.07 -1.25 9.52
N SER A 21 2.45 -1.83 10.54
CA SER A 21 2.88 -3.08 11.18
C SER A 21 1.73 -4.08 11.23
N ALA A 22 2.01 -5.30 11.69
CA ALA A 22 1.05 -6.38 11.83
C ALA A 22 0.27 -6.71 10.53
N LEU A 23 0.89 -6.48 9.37
CA LEU A 23 0.26 -6.72 8.08
C LEU A 23 0.28 -8.22 7.77
N LYS A 24 -0.87 -8.80 7.44
CA LYS A 24 -0.94 -10.19 7.01
C LYS A 24 -0.58 -10.30 5.52
N TYR A 25 0.68 -10.67 5.25
CA TYR A 25 1.21 -10.94 3.90
C TYR A 25 1.11 -9.74 2.94
N PRO A 26 1.75 -8.59 3.23
CA PRO A 26 1.88 -7.50 2.27
C PRO A 26 2.69 -7.97 1.04
N ALA A 27 2.17 -7.74 -0.17
CA ALA A 27 2.76 -8.26 -1.41
C ALA A 27 3.16 -7.17 -2.42
N ASN A 28 2.34 -6.12 -2.57
CA ASN A 28 2.58 -5.04 -3.53
C ASN A 28 2.31 -3.68 -2.88
N ILE A 29 2.86 -2.61 -3.47
CA ILE A 29 2.64 -1.24 -3.03
C ILE A 29 2.64 -0.29 -4.22
N ALA A 30 1.70 0.65 -4.23
CA ALA A 30 1.73 1.81 -5.12
C ALA A 30 1.56 3.08 -4.27
N VAL A 31 2.32 4.13 -4.62
CA VAL A 31 2.38 5.38 -3.85
C VAL A 31 2.07 6.55 -4.79
N ASP A 32 1.17 7.43 -4.37
CA ASP A 32 0.94 8.74 -5.01
C ASP A 32 1.61 9.86 -4.19
N PRO A 33 2.77 10.38 -4.64
CA PRO A 33 3.46 11.45 -3.96
C PRO A 33 2.82 12.83 -4.15
N GLY A 34 1.99 13.03 -5.20
CA GLY A 34 1.40 14.33 -5.53
C GLY A 34 0.18 14.67 -4.69
N SER A 35 -0.59 13.66 -4.30
CA SER A 35 -1.82 13.84 -3.52
C SER A 35 -1.65 13.72 -2.00
N LYS A 36 -0.43 13.55 -1.47
CA LYS A 36 -0.12 13.39 -0.03
C LYS A 36 -0.77 12.19 0.69
N PHE A 37 -1.52 11.30 0.02
CA PHE A 37 -2.47 10.46 0.77
C PHE A 37 -2.60 8.97 0.44
N TYR A 38 -1.86 8.34 -0.48
CA TYR A 38 -2.21 6.96 -0.85
C TYR A 38 -1.02 5.99 -0.91
N VAL A 39 -0.99 5.08 0.07
CA VAL A 39 -0.23 3.82 0.04
C VAL A 39 -1.23 2.68 -0.12
N LEU A 40 -1.11 1.89 -1.19
CA LEU A 40 -1.96 0.71 -1.39
C LEU A 40 -1.29 -0.57 -0.90
N VAL A 41 -1.97 -1.38 -0.09
CA VAL A 41 -1.41 -2.58 0.57
C VAL A 41 -2.32 -3.79 0.39
N PHE A 42 -1.72 -4.97 0.23
CA PHE A 42 -2.41 -6.22 -0.07
C PHE A 42 -2.42 -7.14 1.14
N ARG A 43 -3.57 -7.71 1.48
CA ARG A 43 -3.63 -8.81 2.43
C ARG A 43 -3.74 -10.12 1.64
N GLY A 44 -2.68 -10.93 1.65
CA GLY A 44 -2.67 -12.26 1.03
C GLY A 44 -2.94 -12.29 -0.49
N GLY A 45 -2.87 -11.13 -1.15
CA GLY A 45 -3.15 -10.96 -2.57
C GLY A 45 -4.62 -10.69 -2.93
N CYS A 46 -5.59 -10.77 -2.02
CA CYS A 46 -7.02 -10.73 -2.39
C CYS A 46 -7.77 -9.44 -2.00
N SER A 47 -7.07 -8.43 -1.50
CA SER A 47 -7.70 -7.17 -1.08
C SER A 47 -6.77 -5.99 -1.23
N LEU A 48 -7.33 -4.84 -1.60
CA LEU A 48 -6.66 -3.55 -1.69
C LEU A 48 -7.06 -2.69 -0.50
N HIS A 49 -6.07 -2.30 0.28
CA HIS A 49 -6.22 -1.32 1.34
C HIS A 49 -5.52 -0.03 0.97
N ARG A 50 -6.05 1.09 1.41
CA ARG A 50 -5.49 2.42 1.23
C ARG A 50 -5.13 2.98 2.59
N ALA A 51 -3.90 3.42 2.76
CA ALA A 51 -3.43 4.12 3.94
C ALA A 51 -2.96 5.53 3.57
N ASP A 52 -3.11 6.47 4.50
CA ASP A 52 -2.42 7.75 4.43
C ASP A 52 -0.89 7.60 4.63
N LEU A 53 -0.13 8.67 4.40
CA LEU A 53 1.33 8.68 4.57
C LEU A 53 1.80 8.63 6.04
N GLY A 54 0.90 8.75 7.00
CA GLY A 54 1.16 8.54 8.43
C GLY A 54 0.82 7.12 8.91
N GLY A 55 0.19 6.29 8.06
CA GLY A 55 -0.25 4.94 8.39
C GLY A 55 -1.46 4.88 9.32
N MET A 56 -2.16 5.98 9.56
CA MET A 56 -3.23 6.04 10.57
C MET A 56 -4.60 5.62 10.02
N GLU A 57 -4.92 5.97 8.78
CA GLU A 57 -6.22 5.65 8.16
C GLU A 57 -6.13 4.54 7.11
N VAL A 58 -6.06 3.27 7.56
CA VAL A 58 -6.12 2.11 6.66
C VAL A 58 -7.57 1.77 6.32
N LYS A 59 -7.98 1.96 5.06
CA LYS A 59 -9.32 1.69 4.55
C LYS A 59 -9.32 0.59 3.49
N LEU A 60 -10.23 -0.38 3.59
CA LEU A 60 -10.49 -1.34 2.51
C LEU A 60 -11.11 -0.63 1.30
N LEU A 61 -10.50 -0.78 0.13
CA LEU A 61 -11.03 -0.26 -1.14
C LEU A 61 -11.71 -1.34 -1.97
N LEU A 62 -11.12 -2.52 -2.00
CA LEU A 62 -11.55 -3.63 -2.83
C LEU A 62 -11.21 -4.95 -2.14
N GLU A 63 -12.10 -5.91 -2.25
CA GLU A 63 -11.87 -7.31 -1.90
C GLU A 63 -12.33 -8.18 -3.07
N THR A 64 -11.50 -9.13 -3.48
CA THR A 64 -11.71 -9.99 -4.64
C THR A 64 -11.54 -11.46 -4.26
N SER A 65 -12.20 -12.36 -4.98
CA SER A 65 -11.97 -13.80 -4.83
C SER A 65 -10.63 -14.24 -5.43
N GLU A 66 -10.17 -13.55 -6.47
CA GLU A 66 -8.90 -13.83 -7.15
C GLU A 66 -7.75 -13.03 -6.55
N LYS A 67 -6.53 -13.55 -6.73
CA LYS A 67 -5.31 -12.87 -6.30
C LYS A 67 -4.95 -11.77 -7.28
N ILE A 68 -4.78 -10.57 -6.76
CA ILE A 68 -4.20 -9.43 -7.42
C ILE A 68 -2.68 -9.61 -7.45
N ALA A 69 -2.14 -9.76 -8.65
CA ALA A 69 -0.72 -9.99 -8.91
C ALA A 69 0.08 -8.68 -8.96
N ALA A 70 -0.53 -7.59 -9.45
CA ALA A 70 0.13 -6.29 -9.57
C ALA A 70 -0.85 -5.12 -9.50
N VAL A 71 -0.31 -3.92 -9.26
CA VAL A 71 -1.09 -2.67 -9.17
C VAL A 71 -0.32 -1.48 -9.71
N SER A 72 -1.01 -0.54 -10.32
CA SER A 72 -0.46 0.75 -10.75
C SER A 72 -1.45 1.89 -10.56
N LEU A 73 -0.91 3.11 -10.49
CA LEU A 73 -1.68 4.33 -10.34
C LEU A 73 -1.46 5.24 -11.55
N ASP A 74 -2.54 5.78 -12.09
CA ASP A 74 -2.51 6.96 -12.94
C ASP A 74 -2.81 8.19 -12.06
N MET A 75 -1.78 8.99 -11.81
CA MET A 75 -1.86 10.15 -10.93
C MET A 75 -2.58 11.34 -11.58
N LEU A 76 -2.60 11.41 -12.92
CA LEU A 76 -3.23 12.53 -13.64
C LEU A 76 -4.73 12.33 -13.67
N ASP A 77 -5.16 11.13 -14.07
CA ASP A 77 -6.58 10.79 -14.17
C ASP A 77 -7.18 10.23 -12.88
N LYS A 78 -6.36 10.09 -11.83
CA LYS A 78 -6.74 9.54 -10.50
C LYS A 78 -7.36 8.14 -10.59
N ARG A 79 -6.71 7.26 -11.35
CA ARG A 79 -7.19 5.88 -11.59
C ARG A 79 -6.26 4.84 -10.95
N LEU A 80 -6.87 3.74 -10.54
CA LEU A 80 -6.22 2.57 -9.97
C LEU A 80 -6.43 1.39 -10.91
N PHE A 81 -5.33 0.73 -11.31
CA PHE A 81 -5.35 -0.46 -12.16
C PHE A 81 -4.76 -1.65 -11.42
N TRP A 82 -5.32 -2.84 -11.64
CA TRP A 82 -4.84 -4.09 -11.06
C TRP A 82 -5.08 -5.24 -12.03
N ILE A 83 -4.31 -6.32 -11.85
CA ILE A 83 -4.47 -7.60 -12.56
C ILE A 83 -4.44 -8.75 -11.58
#